data_AF-A0A7S0FEM3-F1
#
_entry.id   AF-A0A7S0FEM3-F1
#
_cell.length_a   1.000
_cell.length_b   1.000
_cell.length_c   1.000
_cell.angle_alpha   90.00
_cell.angle_beta   90.00
_cell.angle_gamma   90.00
#
_symmetry.space_group_name_H-M   'P 1'
#
loop_
_entity.id
_entity.type
_entity.pdbx_description
1 polymer ?
#
loop_
_entity_poly.entity_id
_entity_poly.type
_entity_poly.pdbx_seq_one_letter_code
_entity_poly.pdbx_strand_id
1 'polypeptide(L)'
;LSRIAAHIPRGAGFFLEVGAHHPEAMSNSLLLERTAGWDGLCVDPFPRGDWSARRAQLVRAAVGPDGEWQPFFRPGGMWGGLLSSLDSKDQEQIWKVLREPNLTVVDVKTWSLASIFGLVQSRGRAVPR
;
A
#
# COMPACT_ATOMS: atom_id res chain seq x y z
N LEU A 1 -8.36 18.25 4.61
CA LEU A 1 -8.52 17.12 5.56
C LEU A 1 -9.47 17.42 6.73
N SER A 2 -9.46 18.63 7.32
CA SER A 2 -10.28 18.97 8.51
C SER A 2 -11.80 18.74 8.38
N ARG A 3 -12.39 18.96 7.19
CA ARG A 3 -13.84 18.75 6.97
C ARG A 3 -14.25 17.26 6.93
N ILE A 4 -13.39 16.38 6.45
CA ILE A 4 -13.67 14.94 6.37
C ILE A 4 -13.48 14.29 7.75
N ALA A 5 -12.51 14.76 8.54
CA ALA A 5 -12.21 14.21 9.86
C ALA A 5 -13.41 14.20 10.82
N ALA A 6 -14.32 15.17 10.72
CA ALA A 6 -15.54 15.25 11.53
C ALA A 6 -16.57 14.15 11.20
N HIS A 7 -16.48 13.57 10.00
CA HIS A 7 -17.44 12.57 9.49
C HIS A 7 -16.90 11.14 9.55
N ILE A 8 -15.64 10.94 9.97
CA ILE A 8 -15.09 9.60 10.14
C ILE A 8 -15.67 9.00 11.44
N PRO A 9 -16.34 7.83 11.37
CA PRO A 9 -16.85 7.16 12.57
C PRO A 9 -15.72 6.89 13.57
N ARG A 10 -15.91 7.36 14.81
CA ARG A 10 -14.98 7.10 15.93
C ARG A 10 -15.19 5.68 16.45
N GLY A 11 -14.12 5.06 16.94
CA GLY A 11 -14.17 3.74 17.59
C GLY A 11 -13.45 2.66 16.80
N ALA A 12 -13.80 1.39 17.07
CA ALA A 12 -13.14 0.23 16.46
C ALA A 12 -13.50 0.11 14.98
N GLY A 13 -12.62 0.59 14.11
CA GLY A 13 -12.67 0.38 12.67
C GLY A 13 -11.34 -0.15 12.15
N PHE A 14 -11.35 -0.61 10.91
CA PHE A 14 -10.19 -1.20 10.25
C PHE A 14 -10.05 -0.66 8.83
N PHE A 15 -8.84 -0.33 8.41
CA PHE A 15 -8.55 0.03 7.02
C PHE A 15 -7.51 -0.87 6.36
N LEU A 16 -7.58 -0.95 5.04
CA LEU A 16 -6.57 -1.54 4.18
C LEU A 16 -6.09 -0.45 3.21
N GLU A 17 -4.78 -0.22 3.17
CA GLU A 17 -4.14 0.68 2.19
C GLU A 17 -3.24 -0.13 1.27
N VAL A 18 -3.56 -0.15 -0.03
CA VAL A 18 -2.78 -0.82 -1.07
C VAL A 18 -1.99 0.23 -1.85
N GLY A 19 -0.67 0.03 -1.99
CA GLY A 19 0.23 1.05 -2.52
C GLY A 19 0.55 2.11 -1.48
N ALA A 20 0.79 1.69 -0.23
CA ALA A 20 0.90 2.59 0.91
C ALA A 20 2.14 3.51 0.84
N HIS A 21 3.16 3.16 0.07
CA HIS A 21 4.37 3.91 -0.30
C HIS A 21 5.19 4.53 0.84
N HIS A 22 4.62 5.41 1.66
CA HIS A 22 5.29 6.16 2.72
C HIS A 22 4.40 6.30 3.97
N PRO A 23 4.96 6.21 5.20
CA PRO A 23 4.18 6.22 6.44
C PRO A 23 3.49 7.57 6.73
N GLU A 24 4.04 8.72 6.35
CA GLU A 24 3.40 10.01 6.67
C GLU A 24 3.05 10.87 5.45
N ALA A 25 4.00 11.02 4.52
CA ALA A 25 3.81 11.79 3.30
C ALA A 25 2.63 11.26 2.47
N MET A 26 1.62 12.13 2.28
CA MET A 26 0.38 11.87 1.53
C MET A 26 -0.40 10.62 1.98
N SER A 27 -0.20 10.15 3.20
CA SER A 27 -0.93 9.00 3.71
C SER A 27 -2.30 9.42 4.23
N ASN A 28 -3.34 9.16 3.45
CA ASN A 28 -4.72 9.40 3.86
C ASN A 28 -5.13 8.48 5.02
N SER A 29 -4.57 7.27 5.07
CA SER A 29 -4.86 6.28 6.10
C SER A 29 -4.32 6.68 7.48
N LEU A 30 -3.24 7.47 7.55
CA LEU A 30 -2.72 8.03 8.80
C LEU A 30 -3.76 8.92 9.50
N LEU A 31 -4.64 9.58 8.73
CA LEU A 31 -5.76 10.33 9.29
C LEU A 31 -6.69 9.39 10.06
N LEU A 32 -7.03 8.22 9.51
CA LEU A 32 -7.92 7.24 10.15
C LEU A 32 -7.34 6.75 11.48
N GLU A 33 -6.04 6.47 11.53
CA GLU A 33 -5.35 6.08 12.77
C GLU A 33 -5.41 7.17 13.84
N ARG A 34 -5.05 8.40 13.46
CA ARG A 34 -4.90 9.53 14.40
C ARG A 34 -6.24 10.10 14.84
N THR A 35 -7.23 10.18 13.95
CA THR A 35 -8.53 10.79 14.28
C THR A 35 -9.54 9.76 14.75
N ALA A 36 -9.62 8.60 14.12
CA ALA A 36 -10.70 7.65 14.40
C ALA A 36 -10.28 6.53 15.35
N GLY A 37 -8.98 6.35 15.58
CA GLY A 37 -8.45 5.26 16.39
C GLY A 37 -8.50 3.91 15.67
N TRP A 38 -8.69 3.91 14.35
CA TRP A 38 -8.79 2.68 13.57
C TRP A 38 -7.44 1.97 13.50
N ASP A 39 -7.47 0.64 13.51
CA ASP A 39 -6.31 -0.18 13.16
C ASP A 39 -6.26 -0.37 11.64
N GLY A 40 -5.14 -0.88 11.13
CA GLY A 40 -5.07 -1.11 9.70
C GLY A 40 -3.87 -1.90 9.23
N LEU A 41 -3.93 -2.20 7.94
CA LEU A 41 -2.91 -2.91 7.20
C LEU A 41 -2.48 -2.08 5.99
N CYS A 42 -1.20 -1.73 5.95
CA CYS A 42 -0.57 -1.06 4.83
C CYS A 42 0.17 -2.11 3.99
N VAL A 43 -0.06 -2.12 2.69
CA VAL A 43 0.50 -3.10 1.76
C VAL A 43 1.25 -2.36 0.67
N ASP A 44 2.54 -2.63 0.54
CA ASP A 44 3.37 -2.05 -0.52
C ASP A 44 4.59 -2.95 -0.78
N PRO A 45 4.96 -3.28 -2.02
CA PRO A 45 6.14 -4.10 -2.28
C PRO A 45 7.46 -3.35 -2.08
N PHE A 46 7.47 -2.03 -2.21
CA PHE A 46 8.66 -1.17 -2.19
C PHE A 46 8.47 0.09 -1.32
N PRO A 47 8.07 -0.03 -0.04
CA PRO A 47 7.77 1.13 0.78
C PRO A 47 9.05 1.87 1.18
N ARG A 48 8.90 3.18 1.37
CA ARG A 48 9.91 4.15 1.77
C ARG A 48 9.62 4.67 3.18
N GLY A 49 10.60 5.35 3.77
CA GLY A 49 10.48 6.01 5.07
C GLY A 49 10.54 5.06 6.27
N ASP A 50 10.42 5.64 7.47
CA ASP A 50 10.43 4.91 8.74
C ASP A 50 9.00 4.59 9.19
N TRP A 51 8.65 3.29 9.13
CA TRP A 51 7.31 2.81 9.50
C TRP A 51 7.10 2.61 11.00
N SER A 52 8.11 2.89 11.84
CA SER A 52 7.96 2.89 13.30
C SER A 52 6.97 3.96 13.80
N ALA A 53 6.70 4.98 12.97
CA ALA A 53 5.73 6.05 13.25
C ALA A 53 4.25 5.64 13.07
N ARG A 54 3.96 4.42 12.62
CA ARG A 54 2.60 3.92 12.35
C ARG A 54 2.17 2.88 13.37
N ARG A 55 0.89 2.87 13.75
CA ARG A 55 0.27 1.75 14.48
C ARG A 55 -0.16 0.65 13.51
N ALA A 56 -0.56 1.03 12.30
CA ALA A 56 -0.89 0.09 11.24
C ALA A 56 0.30 -0.82 10.88
N GLN A 57 0.00 -2.09 10.62
CA GLN A 57 1.01 -3.06 10.23
C GLN A 57 1.40 -2.84 8.77
N LEU A 58 2.69 -2.93 8.47
CA LEU A 58 3.20 -2.93 7.09
C LEU A 58 3.43 -4.37 6.61
N VAL A 59 2.87 -4.72 5.46
CA VAL A 59 3.21 -5.94 4.72
C VAL A 59 3.88 -5.58 3.41
N ARG A 60 5.10 -6.10 3.23
CA ARG A 60 5.90 -5.88 2.02
C ARG A 60 5.46 -6.82 0.90
N ALA A 61 4.44 -6.41 0.14
CA ALA A 61 3.72 -7.25 -0.80
C ALA A 61 3.12 -6.47 -1.96
N ALA A 62 3.10 -7.08 -3.15
CA ALA A 62 2.30 -6.62 -4.27
C ALA A 62 0.96 -7.37 -4.29
N VAL A 63 -0.15 -6.64 -4.46
CA VAL A 63 -1.48 -7.25 -4.55
C VAL A 63 -1.75 -7.69 -5.99
N GLY A 64 -2.13 -8.95 -6.18
CA GLY A 64 -2.45 -9.54 -7.49
C GLY A 64 -2.79 -11.03 -7.37
N PRO A 65 -2.86 -11.77 -8.49
CA PRO A 65 -2.91 -13.22 -8.51
C PRO A 65 -1.91 -13.89 -7.57
N ASP A 66 -2.34 -14.96 -6.91
CA ASP A 66 -1.53 -15.63 -5.89
C ASP A 66 -0.30 -16.33 -6.47
N GLY A 67 0.87 -15.94 -6.01
CA GLY A 67 2.12 -16.64 -6.28
C GLY A 67 2.72 -16.36 -7.66
N GLU A 68 2.10 -15.49 -8.46
CA GLU A 68 2.59 -15.12 -9.79
C GLU A 68 3.67 -14.04 -9.71
N TRP A 69 4.57 -14.04 -10.69
CA TRP A 69 5.54 -12.97 -10.91
C TRP A 69 4.99 -12.01 -11.95
N GLN A 70 4.97 -10.72 -11.63
CA GLN A 70 4.47 -9.69 -12.52
C GLN A 70 5.42 -8.50 -12.60
N PRO A 71 5.55 -7.87 -13.78
CA PRO A 71 6.41 -6.72 -13.95
C PRO A 71 5.82 -5.48 -13.26
N PHE A 72 6.62 -4.87 -12.41
CA PHE A 72 6.31 -3.66 -11.66
C PHE A 72 7.20 -2.50 -12.14
N PHE A 73 6.58 -1.40 -12.56
CA PHE A 73 7.32 -0.22 -13.01
C PHE A 73 7.57 0.77 -11.86
N ARG A 74 8.73 1.42 -11.86
CA ARG A 74 9.19 2.41 -10.85
C ARG A 74 9.11 1.89 -9.40
N PRO A 75 9.89 0.86 -9.04
CA PRO A 75 9.89 0.33 -7.68
C PRO A 75 10.23 1.41 -6.65
N GLY A 76 9.34 1.58 -5.68
CA GLY A 76 9.47 2.55 -4.60
C GLY A 76 9.36 4.00 -5.06
N GLY A 77 8.81 4.24 -6.25
CA GLY A 77 8.34 5.54 -6.71
C GLY A 77 6.85 5.74 -6.39
N MET A 78 6.45 6.99 -6.20
CA MET A 78 5.07 7.38 -5.86
C MET A 78 4.02 6.92 -6.88
N TRP A 79 4.42 6.82 -8.15
CA TRP A 79 3.54 6.49 -9.27
C TRP A 79 3.88 5.14 -9.90
N GLY A 80 4.42 4.20 -9.13
CA GLY A 80 4.71 2.84 -9.59
C GLY A 80 3.50 1.91 -9.49
N GLY A 81 3.56 0.77 -10.15
CA GLY A 81 2.46 -0.21 -10.16
C GLY A 81 2.76 -1.45 -10.99
N LEU A 82 1.81 -2.39 -11.03
CA LEU A 82 1.88 -3.53 -11.95
C LEU A 82 1.58 -3.06 -13.38
N LEU A 83 2.41 -3.44 -14.35
CA LEU A 83 2.17 -3.07 -15.75
C LEU A 83 0.88 -3.69 -16.29
N SER A 84 0.51 -4.88 -15.80
CA SER A 84 -0.73 -5.58 -16.17
C SER A 84 -2.00 -4.84 -15.72
N SER A 85 -1.92 -3.98 -14.71
CA SER A 85 -3.06 -3.21 -14.18
C SER A 85 -3.15 -1.79 -14.75
N LEU A 86 -2.19 -1.36 -15.56
CA LEU A 86 -2.25 -0.05 -16.20
C LEU A 86 -3.24 -0.09 -17.37
N ASP A 87 -4.36 0.61 -17.24
CA ASP A 87 -5.26 0.81 -18.37
C ASP A 87 -4.64 1.74 -19.43
N SER A 88 -5.24 1.81 -20.62
CA SER A 88 -4.70 2.61 -21.73
C SER A 88 -4.74 4.13 -21.47
N LYS A 89 -5.56 4.61 -20.53
CA LYS A 89 -5.64 6.04 -20.14
C LYS A 89 -4.63 6.39 -19.05
N ASP A 90 -4.41 5.47 -18.12
CA ASP A 90 -3.34 5.50 -17.14
C ASP A 90 -2.01 5.53 -17.85
N GLN A 91 -1.83 4.69 -18.88
CA GLN A 91 -0.66 4.72 -19.74
C GLN A 91 -0.44 6.11 -20.34
N GLU A 92 -1.46 6.78 -20.90
CA GLU A 92 -1.26 8.10 -21.53
C GLU A 92 -0.90 9.22 -20.51
N GLN A 93 -1.51 9.21 -19.32
CA GLN A 93 -1.16 10.15 -18.25
C GLN A 93 0.22 9.86 -17.68
N ILE A 94 0.52 8.59 -17.46
CA ILE A 94 1.83 8.11 -17.05
C ILE A 94 2.86 8.51 -18.11
N TRP A 95 2.66 8.26 -19.40
CA TRP A 95 3.57 8.65 -20.49
C TRP A 95 3.79 10.16 -20.61
N LYS A 96 2.78 10.99 -20.30
CA LYS A 96 2.94 12.46 -20.23
C LYS A 96 3.82 12.88 -19.04
N VAL A 97 3.76 12.17 -17.92
CA VAL A 97 4.60 12.37 -16.72
C VAL A 97 5.98 11.69 -16.85
N LEU A 98 6.07 10.59 -17.60
CA LEU A 98 7.24 9.72 -17.79
C LEU A 98 8.15 10.16 -18.94
N ARG A 99 8.21 11.45 -19.30
CA ARG A 99 9.33 11.96 -20.14
C ARG A 99 10.71 11.83 -19.46
N GLU A 100 10.83 11.02 -18.41
CA GLU A 100 12.07 10.63 -17.77
C GLU A 100 12.66 9.37 -18.45
N PRO A 101 13.90 9.42 -18.95
CA PRO A 101 14.48 8.39 -19.81
C PRO A 101 14.81 7.04 -19.13
N ASN A 102 14.48 6.83 -17.85
CA ASN A 102 14.90 5.66 -17.08
C ASN A 102 13.72 4.91 -16.44
N LEU A 103 12.88 4.31 -17.28
CA LEU A 103 11.84 3.37 -16.85
C LEU A 103 12.47 2.12 -16.25
N THR A 104 12.59 2.09 -14.92
CA THR A 104 13.01 0.89 -14.19
C THR A 104 11.81 -0.04 -14.02
N VAL A 105 11.94 -1.29 -14.46
CA VAL A 105 10.95 -2.35 -14.29
C VAL A 105 11.61 -3.51 -13.56
N VAL A 106 10.92 -4.06 -12.56
CA VAL A 106 11.36 -5.24 -11.78
C VAL A 106 10.23 -6.23 -11.67
N ASP A 107 10.54 -7.52 -11.64
CA ASP A 107 9.53 -8.53 -11.34
C ASP A 107 9.26 -8.57 -9.83
N VAL A 108 7.99 -8.58 -9.47
CA VAL A 108 7.53 -8.72 -8.09
C VAL A 108 6.57 -9.90 -8.00
N LYS A 109 6.71 -10.68 -6.93
CA LYS A 109 5.75 -11.75 -6.63
C LYS A 109 4.47 -11.14 -6.06
N THR A 110 3.32 -11.54 -6.60
CA THR A 110 2.01 -11.04 -6.17
C THR A 110 1.29 -12.02 -5.27
N TRP A 111 0.41 -11.48 -4.43
CA TRP A 111 -0.45 -12.23 -3.53
C TRP A 111 -1.86 -11.63 -3.50
N SER A 112 -2.87 -12.48 -3.35
CA SER A 112 -4.23 -12.03 -3.13
C SER A 112 -4.34 -11.39 -1.75
N LEU A 113 -5.39 -10.56 -1.57
CA LEU A 113 -5.67 -10.00 -0.25
C LEU A 113 -5.88 -11.10 0.80
N ALA A 114 -6.56 -12.20 0.44
CA ALA A 114 -6.77 -13.32 1.35
C ALA A 114 -5.44 -13.92 1.85
N SER A 115 -4.49 -14.15 0.95
CA SER A 115 -3.14 -14.63 1.29
C SER A 115 -2.40 -13.62 2.19
N ILE A 116 -2.47 -12.33 1.87
CA ILE A 116 -1.86 -11.27 2.66
C ILE A 116 -2.43 -11.22 4.08
N PHE A 117 -3.75 -11.32 4.24
CA PHE A 117 -4.39 -11.41 5.55
C PHE A 117 -3.98 -12.67 6.33
N GLY A 118 -3.85 -13.81 5.64
CA GLY A 118 -3.33 -15.05 6.24
C GLY A 118 -1.90 -14.91 6.78
N LEU A 119 -1.03 -14.17 6.08
CA LEU A 119 0.33 -13.88 6.54
C LEU A 119 0.35 -13.04 7.82
N VAL A 120 -0.59 -12.09 7.96
CA VAL A 120 -0.72 -11.25 9.15
C VAL A 120 -1.22 -12.05 10.36
N GLN A 121 -2.26 -12.86 10.17
CA GLN A 121 -2.85 -13.67 11.24
C GLN A 121 -1.90 -14.74 11.79
N SER A 122 -1.06 -15.32 10.94
CA SER A 122 -0.04 -16.30 11.37
C SER A 122 1.07 -15.68 12.23
N ARG A 123 1.45 -14.42 11.95
CA ARG A 123 2.42 -13.66 12.76
C ARG A 123 1.82 -13.19 14.09
N GLY A 124 0.54 -12.84 14.13
CA GLY A 124 -0.16 -12.43 15.35
C GLY A 124 -0.35 -13.56 16.39
N ARG A 125 -0.22 -14.84 16.01
CA ARG A 125 -0.26 -15.98 16.94
C ARG A 125 1.06 -16.22 17.70
N ALA A 126 2.15 -15.57 17.32
CA ALA A 126 3.48 -15.85 17.86
C ALA A 126 3.88 -15.01 19.08
N VAL A 127 2.97 -14.24 19.69
CA VAL A 127 3.26 -13.46 20.91
C VAL A 127 2.32 -13.91 22.03
N PRO A 128 2.77 -14.77 22.96
CA PRO A 128 2.13 -14.86 24.27
C PRO A 128 2.29 -13.51 24.97
N ARG A 129 1.23 -13.05 25.65
CA ARG A 129 1.26 -11.84 26.48
C ARG A 129 2.29 -11.95 27.60
#